data_AF-A0A9D7WUB5-F1
#
_entry.id   AF-A0A9D7WUB5-F1
#
_cell.length_a   1.000
_cell.length_b   1.000
_cell.length_c   1.000
_cell.angle_alpha   90.00
_cell.angle_beta   90.00
_cell.angle_gamma   90.00
#
_symmetry.space_group_name_H-M   'P 1'
#
loop_
_entity.id
_entity.type
_entity.pdbx_description
1 polymer ?
#
loop_
_entity_poly.entity_id
_entity_poly.type
_entity_poly.pdbx_seq_one_letter_code
_entity_poly.pdbx_strand_id
1 'polypeptide(L)'
;MLCDCPYFLVLRELQPQFDSAISRSRCRIRIFHRRLCVATLFSNDSDRTLNTARKAVHSWAINEINIYPTPNTEWKSPKTGLRYAMQHRIPLTSEDYPVDIMITMVRDDQEIVIDTAKIKYEGLGLVEGMLGGQHVAGQAFVEIQPAGELK
;
A
#
# COMPACT_ATOMS: atom_id res chain seq x y z
N MET A 1 15.77 -6.76 16.68
CA MET A 1 16.13 -5.77 15.66
C MET A 1 14.81 -5.32 15.04
N LEU A 2 14.26 -4.20 15.51
CA LEU A 2 12.96 -3.69 15.07
C LEU A 2 13.20 -2.94 13.76
N CYS A 3 12.46 -3.30 12.72
CA CYS A 3 12.49 -2.58 11.45
C CYS A 3 11.87 -1.20 11.67
N ASP A 4 12.70 -0.14 11.64
CA ASP A 4 12.26 1.24 11.54
C ASP A 4 11.67 1.46 10.14
N CYS A 5 10.43 1.01 9.93
CA CYS A 5 9.64 1.37 8.76
C CYS A 5 8.78 2.59 9.12
N PRO A 6 9.15 3.81 8.67
CA PRO A 6 8.51 5.05 9.09
C PRO A 6 7.11 5.30 8.50
N TYR A 7 6.59 4.40 7.66
CA TYR A 7 5.35 4.60 6.92
C TYR A 7 4.39 3.42 7.06
N PHE A 8 3.13 3.74 7.28
CA PHE A 8 1.99 2.83 7.14
C PHE A 8 1.36 3.05 5.77
N LEU A 9 1.20 1.99 4.97
CA LEU A 9 0.59 2.06 3.64
C LEU A 9 -0.66 1.17 3.60
N VAL A 10 -1.83 1.75 3.34
CA VAL A 10 -3.02 0.95 3.00
C VAL A 10 -3.31 1.11 1.53
N LEU A 11 -3.23 0.01 0.81
CA LEU A 11 -3.71 -0.07 -0.57
C LEU A 11 -5.17 -0.51 -0.56
N ARG A 12 -6.03 0.31 -1.15
CA ARG A 12 -7.40 -0.05 -1.50
C ARG A 12 -7.55 0.15 -3.01
N GLU A 13 -7.75 -0.93 -3.73
CA GLU A 13 -8.04 -0.87 -5.17
C GLU A 13 -9.23 0.07 -5.43
N LEU A 14 -9.03 1.01 -6.36
CA LEU A 14 -10.12 1.65 -7.09
C LEU A 14 -10.31 0.82 -8.36
N GLN A 15 -11.56 0.41 -8.64
CA GLN A 15 -11.86 -0.54 -9.70
C GLN A 15 -11.19 -0.12 -11.03
N PRO A 16 -10.43 -1.01 -11.69
CA PRO A 16 -9.94 -0.69 -13.02
C PRO A 16 -11.11 -0.62 -13.99
N GLN A 17 -11.21 0.48 -14.74
CA GLN A 17 -11.88 0.44 -16.03
C GLN A 17 -10.90 -0.13 -17.06
N PHE A 18 -11.39 -1.11 -17.83
CA PHE A 18 -10.87 -1.71 -19.07
C PHE A 18 -10.33 -3.15 -19.07
N ASP A 19 -10.63 -3.76 -20.23
CA ASP A 19 -10.66 -5.16 -20.61
C ASP A 19 -9.28 -5.80 -20.76
N SER A 20 -9.01 -6.82 -19.96
CA SER A 20 -8.45 -8.11 -20.38
C SER A 20 -8.14 -8.95 -19.14
N ALA A 21 -8.14 -10.27 -19.32
CA ALA A 21 -8.23 -11.34 -18.32
C ALA A 21 -7.08 -11.45 -17.29
N ILE A 22 -6.75 -10.37 -16.57
CA ILE A 22 -5.85 -10.40 -15.41
C ILE A 22 -6.71 -10.30 -14.14
N SER A 23 -6.66 -11.37 -13.35
CA SER A 23 -7.34 -11.54 -12.07
C SER A 23 -7.35 -10.25 -11.24
N ARG A 24 -8.55 -9.73 -10.97
CA ARG A 24 -8.83 -8.60 -10.07
C ARG A 24 -8.31 -8.92 -8.68
N SER A 25 -7.13 -8.41 -8.34
CA SER A 25 -6.42 -8.80 -7.12
C SER A 25 -6.21 -7.59 -6.21
N ARG A 26 -6.59 -7.73 -4.93
CA ARG A 26 -6.48 -6.68 -3.91
C ARG A 26 -5.31 -6.98 -3.00
N CYS A 27 -4.28 -6.15 -3.03
CA CYS A 27 -3.27 -6.12 -1.98
C CYS A 27 -3.72 -5.18 -0.86
N ARG A 28 -3.75 -5.65 0.39
CA ARG A 28 -3.94 -4.81 1.57
C ARG A 28 -2.75 -5.00 2.49
N ILE A 29 -2.08 -3.90 2.80
CA ILE A 29 -1.04 -3.84 3.83
C ILE A 29 -1.64 -3.11 5.04
N ARG A 30 -1.49 -3.67 6.23
CA ARG A 30 -1.87 -3.03 7.50
C ARG A 30 -0.75 -3.30 8.52
N ILE A 31 -0.17 -2.24 9.08
CA ILE A 31 0.73 -2.30 10.23
C ILE A 31 0.01 -1.68 11.43
N PHE A 32 -0.44 -2.50 12.38
CA PHE A 32 -1.08 -2.02 13.61
C PHE A 32 -0.30 -2.54 14.81
N HIS A 33 -0.03 -1.68 15.78
CA HIS A 33 0.93 -1.96 16.86
C HIS A 33 0.58 -3.15 17.77
N ARG A 34 -0.57 -3.84 17.60
CA ARG A 34 -0.95 -4.98 18.45
C ARG A 34 -1.82 -6.10 17.85
N ARG A 35 -2.16 -6.19 16.55
CA ARG A 35 -3.02 -7.36 16.16
C ARG A 35 -3.12 -7.91 14.73
N LEU A 36 -2.41 -7.44 13.70
CA LEU A 36 -2.18 -8.20 12.46
C LEU A 36 -1.29 -7.34 11.55
N CYS A 37 -0.06 -7.79 11.38
CA CYS A 37 0.91 -7.13 10.52
C CYS A 37 1.19 -8.05 9.33
N VAL A 38 0.28 -8.00 8.36
CA VAL A 38 0.34 -8.85 7.16
C VAL A 38 0.02 -8.00 5.94
N ALA A 39 0.71 -8.29 4.85
CA ALA A 39 0.25 -7.94 3.52
C ALA A 39 -0.62 -9.11 3.05
N THR A 40 -1.74 -8.83 2.40
CA THR A 40 -2.64 -9.88 1.95
C THR A 40 -3.11 -9.59 0.54
N LEU A 41 -2.97 -10.58 -0.33
CA LEU A 41 -3.55 -10.58 -1.67
C LEU A 41 -4.88 -11.33 -1.63
N PHE A 42 -5.94 -10.73 -2.16
CA PHE A 42 -7.23 -11.38 -2.39
C PHE A 42 -7.51 -11.41 -3.89
N SER A 43 -8.14 -12.46 -4.39
CA SER A 43 -8.66 -12.49 -5.77
C SER A 43 -10.20 -12.40 -5.75
N ASN A 44 -10.80 -12.09 -6.90
CA ASN A 44 -12.25 -12.24 -7.08
C ASN A 44 -12.72 -13.68 -6.93
N ASP A 45 -11.87 -14.62 -7.30
CA ASP A 45 -12.19 -16.04 -7.38
C ASP A 45 -11.73 -16.80 -6.13
N SER A 46 -11.28 -16.09 -5.08
CA SER A 46 -10.86 -16.74 -3.85
C SER A 46 -12.05 -17.22 -3.02
N ASP A 47 -11.82 -18.34 -2.34
CA ASP A 47 -12.71 -18.88 -1.33
C ASP A 47 -13.23 -17.83 -0.37
N ARG A 48 -14.39 -18.09 0.23
CA ARG A 48 -14.96 -17.24 1.27
C ARG A 48 -14.92 -17.91 2.64
N THR A 49 -14.81 -17.09 3.68
CA THR A 49 -15.04 -17.47 5.08
C THR A 49 -16.54 -17.60 5.35
N LEU A 50 -16.90 -18.13 6.52
CA LEU A 50 -18.31 -18.28 6.94
C LEU A 50 -19.09 -16.97 6.97
N ASN A 51 -18.43 -15.86 7.32
CA ASN A 51 -19.01 -14.52 7.27
C ASN A 51 -18.93 -13.85 5.89
N THR A 52 -18.70 -14.63 4.83
CA THR A 52 -18.63 -14.22 3.42
C THR A 52 -17.46 -13.31 3.02
N ALA A 53 -16.53 -13.04 3.95
CA ALA A 53 -15.30 -12.35 3.61
C ALA A 53 -14.43 -13.23 2.69
N ARG A 54 -13.72 -12.60 1.75
CA ARG A 54 -12.78 -13.33 0.89
C ARG A 54 -11.58 -13.81 1.70
N LYS A 55 -11.16 -15.04 1.46
CA LYS A 55 -9.88 -15.56 1.94
C LYS A 55 -8.75 -14.98 1.09
N ALA A 56 -7.61 -14.80 1.72
CA ALA A 56 -6.36 -14.47 1.05
C ALA A 56 -5.98 -15.56 0.05
N VAL A 57 -5.51 -15.18 -1.14
CA VAL A 57 -4.76 -16.08 -2.03
C VAL A 57 -3.28 -16.14 -1.64
N HIS A 58 -2.76 -15.08 -1.04
CA HIS A 58 -1.41 -15.06 -0.47
C HIS A 58 -1.34 -14.07 0.71
N SER A 59 -0.43 -14.29 1.64
CA SER A 59 -0.15 -13.37 2.73
C SER A 59 1.33 -13.35 3.06
N TRP A 60 1.87 -12.16 3.32
CA TRP A 60 3.25 -11.96 3.73
C TRP A 60 3.28 -11.51 5.19
N ALA A 61 4.23 -12.04 5.94
CA ALA A 61 4.47 -11.64 7.32
C ALA A 61 5.14 -10.25 7.37
N ILE A 62 5.02 -9.53 8.50
CA ILE A 62 5.57 -8.17 8.63
C ILE A 62 7.04 -8.04 8.29
N ASN A 63 7.86 -9.05 8.64
CA ASN A 63 9.29 -9.06 8.39
C ASN A 63 9.64 -9.25 6.91
N GLU A 64 8.64 -9.56 6.07
CA GLU A 64 8.76 -9.68 4.61
C GLU A 64 8.25 -8.43 3.89
N ILE A 65 7.66 -7.47 4.62
CA ILE A 65 7.08 -6.25 4.07
C ILE A 65 8.08 -5.11 4.24
N ASN A 66 8.62 -4.64 3.13
CA ASN A 66 9.44 -3.45 3.09
C ASN A 66 8.77 -2.39 2.22
N ILE A 67 8.81 -1.13 2.66
CA ILE A 67 8.27 0.01 1.91
C ILE A 67 9.37 1.08 1.88
N TYR A 68 9.92 1.31 0.71
CA TYR A 68 11.03 2.24 0.52
C TYR A 68 10.52 3.51 -0.18
N PRO A 69 10.63 4.69 0.44
CA PRO A 69 10.41 5.93 -0.28
C PRO A 69 11.50 6.07 -1.35
N THR A 70 11.12 6.53 -2.54
CA THR A 70 12.09 6.80 -3.61
C THR A 70 12.73 8.16 -3.37
N PRO A 71 14.07 8.26 -3.29
CA PRO A 71 14.75 9.53 -3.04
C PRO A 71 14.42 10.61 -4.08
N ASN A 72 14.38 11.87 -3.65
CA ASN A 72 14.14 13.04 -4.51
C ASN A 72 12.76 13.06 -5.18
N THR A 73 11.80 12.31 -4.64
CA THR A 73 10.40 12.32 -5.10
C THR A 73 9.50 13.05 -4.11
N GLU A 74 10.05 13.80 -3.16
CA GLU A 74 9.24 14.33 -2.07
C GLU A 74 8.45 15.58 -2.46
N TRP A 75 7.19 15.63 -2.03
CA TRP A 75 6.38 16.85 -2.00
C TRP A 75 6.32 17.40 -0.57
N LYS A 76 6.43 18.73 -0.43
CA LYS A 76 6.27 19.41 0.85
C LYS A 76 4.89 20.08 0.90
N SER A 77 4.08 19.70 1.88
CA SER A 77 2.79 20.35 2.11
C SER A 77 2.98 21.83 2.43
N PRO A 78 2.31 22.75 1.71
CA PRO A 78 2.26 24.15 2.08
C PRO A 78 1.39 24.41 3.31
N LYS A 79 0.50 23.46 3.68
CA LYS A 79 -0.46 23.61 4.80
C LYS A 79 0.20 23.27 6.13
N THR A 80 0.97 22.18 6.17
CA THR A 80 1.50 21.60 7.42
C THR A 80 3.03 21.65 7.48
N GLY A 81 3.70 21.88 6.35
CA GLY A 81 5.15 21.82 6.23
C GLY A 81 5.72 20.39 6.19
N LEU A 82 4.87 19.36 6.30
CA LEU A 82 5.28 17.95 6.23
C LEU A 82 5.77 17.58 4.84
N ARG A 83 6.63 16.56 4.78
CA ARG A 83 7.20 16.02 3.53
C ARG A 83 6.69 14.61 3.31
N TYR A 84 6.27 14.32 2.09
CA TYR A 84 5.74 13.03 1.66
C TYR A 84 6.52 12.56 0.45
N ALA A 85 7.07 11.34 0.48
CA ALA A 85 7.61 10.74 -0.72
C ALA A 85 6.46 10.47 -1.72
N MET A 86 6.63 10.88 -2.97
CA MET A 86 5.59 10.71 -3.99
C MET A 86 5.70 9.36 -4.71
N GLN A 87 6.80 8.63 -4.49
CA GLN A 87 7.01 7.31 -5.01
C GLN A 87 7.48 6.34 -3.93
N HIS A 88 6.94 5.12 -3.94
CA HIS A 88 7.30 4.06 -2.99
C HIS A 88 7.54 2.74 -3.71
N ARG A 89 8.70 2.12 -3.49
CA ARG A 89 8.96 0.73 -3.91
C ARG A 89 8.57 -0.21 -2.78
N ILE A 90 7.82 -1.25 -3.12
CA ILE A 90 7.30 -2.24 -2.17
C ILE A 90 7.72 -3.63 -2.65
N PRO A 91 8.93 -4.08 -2.27
CA PRO A 91 9.30 -5.46 -2.41
C PRO A 91 8.70 -6.28 -1.26
N LEU A 92 7.96 -7.34 -1.60
CA LEU A 92 7.58 -8.39 -0.66
C LEU A 92 8.37 -9.65 -1.02
N THR A 93 9.32 -9.99 -0.17
CA THR A 93 10.20 -11.15 -0.38
C THR A 93 9.52 -12.37 0.22
N SER A 94 8.83 -13.16 -0.61
CA SER A 94 8.49 -14.55 -0.29
C SER A 94 9.08 -15.47 -1.35
N GLU A 95 9.47 -16.68 -0.95
CA GLU A 95 10.03 -17.68 -1.87
C GLU A 95 9.00 -18.10 -2.93
N ASP A 96 7.73 -18.22 -2.54
CA ASP A 96 6.67 -18.76 -3.40
C ASP A 96 5.89 -17.71 -4.20
N TYR A 97 5.94 -16.43 -3.78
CA TYR A 97 5.15 -15.38 -4.43
C TYR A 97 5.80 -13.99 -4.29
N PRO A 98 6.91 -13.75 -5.01
CA PRO A 98 7.62 -12.48 -4.93
C PRO A 98 6.75 -11.33 -5.46
N VAL A 99 6.83 -10.18 -4.80
CA VAL A 99 6.23 -8.92 -5.23
C VAL A 99 7.31 -7.86 -5.29
N ASP A 100 7.30 -7.04 -6.32
CA ASP A 100 8.11 -5.84 -6.43
C ASP A 100 7.34 -4.81 -7.24
N ILE A 101 6.66 -3.91 -6.54
CA ILE A 101 5.82 -2.88 -7.18
C ILE A 101 6.31 -1.48 -6.80
N MET A 102 6.18 -0.57 -7.76
CA MET A 102 6.30 0.86 -7.55
C MET A 102 4.90 1.46 -7.45
N ILE A 103 4.74 2.37 -6.49
CA ILE A 103 3.55 3.20 -6.36
C ILE A 103 3.94 4.65 -6.57
N THR A 104 3.30 5.32 -7.53
CA THR A 104 3.48 6.75 -7.80
C THR A 104 2.19 7.49 -7.51
N MET A 105 2.22 8.45 -6.59
CA MET A 105 1.05 9.27 -6.26
C MET A 105 0.65 10.12 -7.47
N VAL A 106 -0.66 10.16 -7.80
CA VAL A 106 -1.18 10.82 -9.01
C VAL A 106 -1.19 12.35 -8.88
N ARG A 107 -1.23 12.87 -7.65
CA ARG A 107 -1.22 14.30 -7.35
C ARG A 107 -0.43 14.56 -6.08
N ASP A 108 0.25 15.71 -6.07
CA ASP A 108 0.98 16.28 -4.94
C ASP A 108 0.10 16.46 -3.71
N ASP A 109 -0.91 17.33 -3.81
CA ASP A 109 -1.79 17.66 -2.68
C ASP A 109 -2.92 16.63 -2.52
N GLN A 110 -2.62 15.58 -1.76
CA GLN A 110 -3.59 14.58 -1.28
C GLN A 110 -3.56 14.48 0.26
N GLU A 111 -3.13 15.57 0.91
CA GLU A 111 -3.11 15.69 2.36
C GLU A 111 -4.51 16.02 2.90
N ILE A 112 -4.97 15.23 3.86
CA ILE A 112 -6.19 15.46 4.62
C ILE A 112 -5.79 15.96 6.02
N VAL A 113 -6.09 17.23 6.29
CA VAL A 113 -5.94 17.83 7.62
C VAL A 113 -7.30 17.80 8.30
N ILE A 114 -7.45 16.93 9.30
CA ILE A 114 -8.69 16.87 10.11
C ILE A 114 -8.60 17.88 11.26
N ASP A 115 -7.46 17.90 11.95
CA ASP A 115 -7.09 18.86 12.97
C ASP A 115 -5.54 18.92 13.10
N THR A 116 -5.02 19.72 14.04
CA THR A 116 -3.57 19.88 14.25
C THR A 116 -2.87 18.61 14.75
N ALA A 117 -3.61 17.62 15.25
CA ALA A 117 -3.10 16.36 15.79
C ALA A 117 -3.38 15.15 14.88
N LYS A 118 -4.17 15.33 13.81
CA LYS A 118 -4.59 14.30 12.86
C LYS A 118 -4.43 14.80 11.43
N ILE A 119 -3.23 14.57 10.90
CA ILE A 119 -2.88 14.83 9.51
C ILE A 119 -2.65 13.49 8.84
N LYS A 120 -3.22 13.31 7.65
CA LYS A 120 -3.08 12.10 6.85
C LYS A 120 -2.72 12.44 5.42
N TYR A 121 -2.03 11.53 4.75
CA TYR A 121 -1.88 11.61 3.30
C TYR A 121 -2.65 10.46 2.66
N GLU A 122 -3.78 10.76 2.04
CA GLU A 122 -4.74 9.76 1.55
C GLU A 122 -5.14 10.11 0.11
N GLY A 123 -4.75 9.28 -0.84
CA GLY A 123 -4.85 9.65 -2.24
C GLY A 123 -4.75 8.52 -3.25
N LEU A 124 -5.03 8.83 -4.51
CA LEU A 124 -4.83 7.95 -5.64
C LEU A 124 -3.35 7.86 -6.01
N GLY A 125 -2.88 6.63 -6.24
CA GLY A 125 -1.59 6.30 -6.82
C GLY A 125 -1.73 5.34 -8.00
N LEU A 126 -0.78 5.43 -8.93
CA LEU A 126 -0.52 4.45 -9.97
C LEU A 126 0.35 3.33 -9.38
N VAL A 127 0.05 2.09 -9.76
CA VAL A 127 0.81 0.90 -9.37
C VAL A 127 1.39 0.27 -10.63
N GLU A 128 2.67 -0.09 -10.61
CA GLU A 128 3.34 -0.82 -11.69
C GLU A 128 4.42 -1.74 -11.12
N GLY A 129 4.61 -2.92 -11.69
CA GLY A 129 5.71 -3.81 -11.32
C GLY A 129 5.34 -5.29 -11.45
N MET A 130 5.87 -6.11 -10.54
CA MET A 130 5.75 -7.56 -10.57
C MET A 130 4.98 -8.10 -9.37
N LEU A 131 4.08 -9.04 -9.61
CA LEU A 131 3.30 -9.75 -8.60
C LEU A 131 3.23 -11.22 -8.98
N GLY A 132 3.86 -12.10 -8.18
CA GLY A 132 3.92 -13.54 -8.48
C GLY A 132 4.59 -13.85 -9.82
N GLY A 133 5.60 -13.06 -10.21
CA GLY A 133 6.29 -13.20 -11.50
C GLY A 133 5.52 -12.67 -12.71
N GLN A 134 4.33 -12.08 -12.52
CA GLN A 134 3.56 -11.45 -13.59
C GLN A 134 3.64 -9.93 -13.51
N HIS A 135 3.73 -9.27 -14.66
CA HIS A 135 3.65 -7.83 -14.73
C HIS A 135 2.23 -7.35 -14.39
N VAL A 136 2.12 -6.35 -13.54
CA VAL A 136 0.86 -5.72 -13.15
C VAL A 136 0.97 -4.21 -13.27
N ALA A 137 -0.10 -3.58 -13.73
CA ALA A 137 -0.26 -2.14 -13.76
C ALA A 137 -1.69 -1.77 -13.39
N GLY A 138 -1.88 -0.65 -12.71
CA GLY A 138 -3.20 -0.22 -12.28
C GLY A 138 -3.20 0.98 -11.35
N GLN A 139 -4.25 1.06 -10.53
CA GLN A 139 -4.48 2.17 -9.61
C GLN A 139 -4.79 1.65 -8.20
N ALA A 140 -4.32 2.37 -7.20
CA ALA A 140 -4.63 2.12 -5.81
C ALA A 140 -4.92 3.43 -5.08
N PHE A 141 -5.87 3.39 -4.17
CA PHE A 141 -5.97 4.38 -3.11
C PHE A 141 -4.95 4.02 -2.03
N VAL A 142 -4.18 5.01 -1.61
CA VAL A 142 -3.00 4.92 -0.77
C VAL A 142 -3.24 5.80 0.45
N GLU A 143 -3.16 5.23 1.65
CA GLU A 143 -3.05 5.98 2.91
C GLU A 143 -1.62 5.89 3.43
N ILE A 144 -0.93 7.03 3.57
CA ILE A 144 0.41 7.19 4.15
C ILE A 144 0.29 7.99 5.45
N GLN A 145 0.87 7.45 6.52
CA GLN A 145 0.97 8.09 7.83
C GLN A 145 2.43 8.45 8.11
N PRO A 146 2.76 9.68 8.55
CA PRO A 146 4.11 10.04 8.98
C PRO A 146 4.57 9.23 10.19
N ALA A 147 5.89 9.03 10.30
CA ALA A 147 6.49 8.33 11.44
C ALA A 147 6.13 9.03 12.77
N GLY A 148 5.70 8.26 13.77
CA GLY A 148 5.37 8.78 15.11
C GLY A 148 3.94 9.33 15.26
N GLU A 149 3.15 9.40 14.19
CA GLU A 149 1.77 9.92 14.22
C GLU A 149 0.70 8.82 14.35
N LEU A 150 1.09 7.58 14.62
CA LEU A 150 0.19 6.49 15.02
C LEU A 150 -0.28 6.72 16.48
N LYS A 151 -1.35 7.49 16.65
CA LYS A 151 -2.08 7.63 17.92
C LYS A 151 -3.26 6.67 18.02
#